data_AF-A0A5Q4EMJ6-F1
#
_entry.id   AF-A0A5Q4EMJ6-F1
#
_cell.length_a   1.000
_cell.length_b   1.000
_cell.length_c   1.000
_cell.angle_alpha   90.00
_cell.angle_beta   90.00
_cell.angle_gamma   90.00
#
_symmetry.space_group_name_H-M   'P 1'
#
loop_
_entity.id
_entity.type
_entity.pdbx_description
1 polymer ?
#
loop_
_entity_poly.entity_id
_entity_poly.type
_entity_poly.pdbx_seq_one_letter_code
_entity_poly.pdbx_strand_id
1 'polypeptide(L)'
;RLSVGAAATLGGHLSASISGGFTPANNDEFEILTASTISGEFDTLDLPDGFEVDYFADRVVLRFTSAGTPCLGDTNDDGVVNAADLGNLLSCWGAVTPESVCESSDLNNDGTVNAQDLGALLGSWGVCP
;
A
#
# COMPACT_ATOMS: atom_id res chain seq x y z
N ARG A 1 9.14 16.94 9.83
CA ARG A 1 10.44 16.68 9.19
C ARG A 1 11.57 17.40 9.94
N LEU A 2 12.69 16.72 10.15
CA LEU A 2 13.96 17.28 10.61
C LEU A 2 14.86 17.54 9.39
N SER A 3 15.63 18.62 9.38
CA SER A 3 16.59 18.90 8.30
C SER A 3 17.96 19.18 8.87
N VAL A 4 18.96 18.44 8.40
CA VAL A 4 20.35 18.47 8.85
C VAL A 4 21.22 18.92 7.68
N GLY A 5 21.97 20.02 7.84
CA GLY A 5 22.84 20.54 6.77
C GLY A 5 24.13 19.75 6.53
N ALA A 6 24.33 18.64 7.25
CA ALA A 6 25.55 17.83 7.27
C ALA A 6 25.21 16.33 7.32
N ALA A 7 26.21 15.47 7.50
CA ALA A 7 26.01 14.04 7.62
C ALA A 7 25.20 13.70 8.88
N ALA A 8 24.27 12.76 8.74
CA ALA A 8 23.49 12.18 9.83
C ALA A 8 23.78 10.68 9.95
N THR A 9 23.97 10.21 11.19
CA THR A 9 24.01 8.78 11.51
C THR A 9 22.79 8.45 12.35
N LEU A 10 22.01 7.47 11.89
CA LEU A 10 20.77 7.06 12.54
C LEU A 10 21.04 5.97 13.59
N GLY A 11 20.12 5.89 14.53
CA GLY A 11 20.09 4.95 15.65
C GLY A 11 18.94 5.30 16.58
N GLY A 12 18.74 4.52 17.64
CA GLY A 12 17.70 4.76 18.63
C GLY A 12 16.29 4.33 18.17
N HIS A 13 15.28 4.96 18.77
CA HIS A 13 13.88 4.59 18.61
C HIS A 13 13.12 5.63 17.80
N LEU A 14 12.51 5.21 16.68
CA LEU A 14 11.54 6.01 15.93
C LEU A 14 10.12 5.60 16.33
N SER A 15 9.34 6.55 16.82
CA SER A 15 7.91 6.35 17.09
C SER A 15 7.07 7.28 16.23
N ALA A 16 6.00 6.76 15.64
CA ALA A 16 5.02 7.52 14.89
C ALA A 16 3.60 7.12 15.29
N SER A 17 2.66 8.06 15.17
CA SER A 17 1.25 7.80 15.41
C SER A 17 0.40 8.59 14.43
N ILE A 18 -0.74 8.01 14.05
CA ILE A 18 -1.76 8.69 13.26
C ILE A 18 -2.53 9.63 14.19
N SER A 19 -2.81 10.84 13.73
CA SER A 19 -3.59 11.83 14.48
C SER A 19 -4.62 12.51 13.59
N GLY A 20 -5.62 13.16 14.21
CA GLY A 20 -6.59 13.99 13.48
C GLY A 20 -7.54 13.25 12.56
N GLY A 21 -7.69 11.93 12.71
CA GLY A 21 -8.54 11.11 11.83
C GLY A 21 -7.97 10.94 10.42
N PHE A 22 -6.65 11.10 10.26
CA PHE A 22 -5.98 10.85 8.99
C PHE A 22 -6.11 9.38 8.60
N THR A 23 -6.55 9.11 7.37
CA THR A 23 -6.58 7.77 6.77
C THR A 23 -5.54 7.77 5.65
N PRO A 24 -4.39 7.09 5.82
CA PRO A 24 -3.36 7.02 4.80
C PRO A 24 -3.85 6.30 3.54
N ALA A 25 -3.45 6.78 2.36
CA ALA A 25 -3.64 6.09 1.10
C ALA A 25 -2.39 5.28 0.74
N ASN A 26 -2.56 4.22 -0.05
CA ASN A 26 -1.43 3.40 -0.48
C ASN A 26 -0.38 4.23 -1.21
N ASN A 27 0.90 4.03 -0.88
CA ASN A 27 2.04 4.81 -1.34
C ASN A 27 2.10 6.27 -0.85
N ASP A 28 1.35 6.65 0.18
CA ASP A 28 1.58 7.93 0.83
C ASP A 28 3.01 7.98 1.40
N GLU A 29 3.74 9.03 1.06
CA GLU A 29 5.13 9.24 1.50
C GLU A 29 5.24 10.49 2.38
N PHE A 30 5.89 10.31 3.54
CA PHE A 30 6.18 11.37 4.49
C PHE A 30 7.68 11.46 4.73
N GLU A 31 8.32 12.46 4.15
CA GLU A 31 9.72 12.75 4.44
C GLU A 31 9.89 13.20 5.90
N ILE A 32 10.60 12.40 6.69
CA ILE A 32 10.82 12.67 8.12
C ILE A 32 12.19 13.28 8.41
N LEU A 33 13.20 13.02 7.57
CA LEU A 33 14.56 13.51 7.75
C LEU A 33 15.23 13.81 6.41
N THR A 34 15.97 14.91 6.32
CA THR A 34 16.92 15.20 5.22
C THR A 34 18.31 15.51 5.77
N ALA A 35 19.35 15.05 5.08
CA ALA A 35 20.76 15.26 5.43
C ALA A 35 21.65 15.32 4.17
N SER A 36 22.90 15.79 4.31
CA SER A 36 23.83 15.74 3.17
C SER A 36 24.23 14.30 2.81
N THR A 37 24.33 13.44 3.84
CA THR A 37 24.48 12.00 3.74
C THR A 37 23.84 11.35 4.95
N ILE A 38 23.22 10.18 4.76
CA ILE A 38 22.63 9.36 5.82
C ILE A 38 23.36 8.03 5.90
N SER A 39 23.57 7.57 7.12
CA SER A 39 24.19 6.28 7.42
C SER A 39 23.50 5.63 8.63
N GLY A 40 23.48 4.30 8.67
CA GLY A 40 22.75 3.56 9.71
C GLY A 40 21.23 3.60 9.52
N GLU A 41 20.53 2.95 10.45
CA GLU A 41 19.07 2.83 10.50
C GLU A 41 18.61 3.09 11.94
N PHE A 42 17.31 3.31 12.17
CA PHE A 42 16.78 3.31 13.53
C PHE A 42 16.84 1.90 14.11
N ASP A 43 17.32 1.77 15.35
CA ASP A 43 17.47 0.46 16.01
C ASP A 43 16.10 -0.18 16.32
N THR A 44 15.08 0.65 16.55
CA THR A 44 13.73 0.22 16.93
C THR A 44 12.68 1.12 16.29
N LEU A 45 11.58 0.51 15.84
CA LEU A 45 10.48 1.16 15.15
C LEU A 45 9.17 0.86 15.90
N ASP A 46 8.45 1.92 16.26
CA ASP A 46 7.12 1.91 16.86
C ASP A 46 6.19 2.71 15.95
N LEU A 47 5.74 2.06 14.88
CA LEU A 47 4.99 2.68 13.79
C LEU A 47 3.56 2.14 13.78
N PRO A 48 2.59 2.93 13.29
CA PRO A 48 1.26 2.42 13.01
C PRO A 48 1.32 1.32 11.94
N ASP A 49 0.37 0.39 11.98
CA ASP A 49 0.26 -0.67 10.98
C ASP A 49 0.27 -0.09 9.55
N GLY A 50 1.01 -0.75 8.66
CA GLY A 50 1.18 -0.34 7.27
C GLY A 50 2.21 0.76 7.03
N PHE A 51 2.86 1.33 8.05
CA PHE A 51 3.98 2.25 7.83
C PHE A 51 5.33 1.53 7.84
N GLU A 52 6.11 1.79 6.80
CA GLU A 52 7.49 1.33 6.63
C GLU A 52 8.45 2.52 6.55
N VAL A 53 9.73 2.30 6.83
CA VAL A 53 10.77 3.33 6.71
C VAL A 53 11.65 3.01 5.52
N ASP A 54 11.67 3.92 4.55
CA ASP A 54 12.60 3.87 3.43
C ASP A 54 13.81 4.78 3.71
N TYR A 55 15.00 4.19 3.65
CA TYR A 55 16.26 4.88 3.86
C TYR A 55 16.94 5.18 2.52
N PHE A 56 17.11 6.46 2.22
CA PHE A 56 17.86 6.94 1.08
C PHE A 56 19.20 7.54 1.53
N ALA A 57 20.09 7.81 0.56
CA ALA A 57 21.40 8.39 0.85
C ALA A 57 21.32 9.80 1.47
N ASP A 58 20.24 10.54 1.24
CA ASP A 58 20.07 11.94 1.64
C ASP A 58 18.76 12.23 2.41
N ARG A 59 17.85 11.25 2.50
CA ARG A 59 16.57 11.41 3.22
C ARG A 59 16.06 10.10 3.82
N VAL A 60 15.14 10.23 4.77
CA VAL A 60 14.36 9.12 5.32
C VAL A 60 12.89 9.44 5.13
N VAL A 61 12.15 8.46 4.60
CA VAL A 61 10.73 8.58 4.28
C VAL A 61 9.97 7.53 5.06
N LEU A 62 8.87 7.92 5.70
CA LEU A 62 7.83 6.98 6.12
C LEU A 62 6.91 6.76 4.93
N ARG A 63 6.83 5.54 4.43
CA ARG A 63 5.92 5.15 3.37
C ARG A 63 4.78 4.34 3.97
N PHE A 64 3.56 4.68 3.62
CA PHE A 64 2.42 3.83 3.92
C PHE A 64 2.24 2.80 2.80
N THR A 65 2.29 1.54 3.18
CA THR A 65 1.78 0.42 2.42
C THR A 65 0.64 -0.18 3.21
N SER A 66 -0.54 -0.21 2.60
CA SER A 66 -1.55 -1.15 3.04
C SER A 66 -0.95 -2.55 2.87
N ALA A 67 -0.43 -3.14 3.95
CA ALA A 67 -0.20 -4.57 4.02
C ALA A 67 -1.58 -5.21 4.14
N GLY A 68 -2.38 -5.04 3.09
CA GLY A 68 -3.75 -5.47 3.07
C GLY A 68 -3.78 -6.97 3.31
N THR A 69 -4.66 -7.39 4.22
CA THR A 69 -5.36 -8.65 3.95
C THR A 69 -5.88 -8.50 2.52
N PRO A 70 -5.57 -9.42 1.59
CA PRO A 70 -5.96 -9.25 0.19
C PRO A 70 -7.42 -8.84 0.12
N CYS A 71 -7.65 -7.59 -0.29
CA CYS A 71 -8.99 -7.05 -0.41
C CYS A 71 -9.61 -7.69 -1.62
N LEU A 72 -10.53 -8.61 -1.36
CA LEU A 72 -11.21 -9.33 -2.42
C LEU A 72 -11.99 -8.31 -3.28
N GLY A 73 -11.48 -8.01 -4.47
CA GLY A 73 -12.09 -7.06 -5.40
C GLY A 73 -11.38 -5.70 -5.52
N ASP A 74 -10.30 -5.45 -4.78
CA ASP A 74 -9.39 -4.32 -5.05
C ASP A 74 -8.38 -4.77 -6.11
N THR A 75 -8.74 -4.54 -7.36
CA THR A 75 -8.03 -5.10 -8.53
C THR A 75 -6.89 -4.20 -9.02
N ASN A 76 -6.83 -2.95 -8.54
CA ASN A 76 -5.80 -1.98 -8.86
C ASN A 76 -4.91 -1.61 -7.66
N ASP A 77 -5.11 -2.27 -6.52
CA ASP A 77 -4.37 -2.10 -5.26
C ASP A 77 -4.40 -0.65 -4.73
N ASP A 78 -5.51 0.07 -4.92
CA ASP A 78 -5.69 1.45 -4.47
C ASP A 78 -6.26 1.58 -3.05
N GLY A 79 -6.62 0.44 -2.43
CA GLY A 79 -7.16 0.34 -1.08
C GLY A 79 -8.67 0.58 -1.01
N VAL A 80 -9.38 0.72 -2.14
CA VAL A 80 -10.82 0.96 -2.19
C VAL A 80 -11.47 0.19 -3.33
N VAL A 81 -12.34 -0.78 -3.01
CA VAL A 81 -13.16 -1.46 -4.01
C VAL A 81 -14.23 -0.52 -4.55
N ASN A 82 -14.05 -0.05 -5.79
CA ASN A 82 -14.91 0.95 -6.40
C ASN A 82 -15.17 0.71 -7.90
N ALA A 83 -15.65 1.74 -8.60
CA ALA A 83 -15.99 1.65 -10.02
C ALA A 83 -14.76 1.41 -10.93
N ALA A 84 -13.56 1.79 -10.49
CA ALA A 84 -12.31 1.46 -11.17
C ALA A 84 -12.10 -0.05 -11.21
N ASP A 85 -12.28 -0.73 -10.08
CA ASP A 85 -12.15 -2.19 -9.99
C ASP A 85 -13.20 -2.93 -10.78
N LEU A 86 -14.45 -2.44 -10.73
CA LEU A 86 -15.50 -2.97 -11.57
C LEU A 86 -15.14 -2.85 -13.06
N GLY A 87 -14.54 -1.74 -13.47
CA GLY A 87 -14.05 -1.54 -14.83
C GLY A 87 -12.97 -2.55 -15.21
N ASN A 88 -12.01 -2.79 -14.32
CA ASN A 88 -10.94 -3.77 -14.52
C ASN A 88 -11.52 -5.20 -14.64
N LEU A 89 -12.40 -5.59 -13.72
CA LEU A 89 -13.05 -6.90 -13.74
C LEU A 89 -13.81 -7.12 -15.05
N LEU A 90 -14.63 -6.15 -15.48
CA LEU A 90 -15.39 -6.26 -16.72
C LEU A 90 -14.50 -6.28 -17.97
N SER A 91 -13.32 -5.65 -17.93
CA SER A 91 -12.34 -5.72 -19.02
C SER A 91 -11.70 -7.11 -19.18
N CYS A 92 -11.71 -7.89 -18.10
CA CYS A 92 -11.11 -9.21 -18.00
C CYS A 92 -12.12 -10.37 -18.10
N TRP A 93 -13.36 -10.09 -18.48
CA TRP A 93 -14.43 -11.08 -18.53
C TRP A 93 -14.09 -12.28 -19.43
N GLY A 94 -14.08 -13.48 -18.85
CA GLY A 94 -13.74 -14.73 -19.54
C GLY A 94 -12.58 -15.47 -18.90
N ALA A 95 -11.96 -16.36 -19.68
CA ALA A 95 -10.91 -17.24 -19.19
C ALA A 95 -9.64 -16.46 -18.80
N VAL A 96 -9.05 -16.84 -17.67
CA VAL A 96 -7.82 -16.27 -17.14
C VAL A 96 -6.69 -17.26 -17.33
N THR A 97 -5.55 -16.77 -17.80
CA THR A 97 -4.29 -17.54 -17.78
C THR A 97 -3.45 -17.06 -16.60
N PRO A 98 -2.71 -17.96 -15.93
CA PRO A 98 -1.74 -17.57 -14.89
C PRO A 98 -0.78 -16.51 -15.42
N GLU A 99 -0.39 -15.57 -14.56
CA GLU A 99 0.49 -14.43 -14.84
C GLU A 99 -0.06 -13.41 -15.84
N SER A 100 -1.36 -13.48 -16.17
CA SER A 100 -2.01 -12.46 -16.99
C SER A 100 -2.41 -11.24 -16.16
N VAL A 101 -2.58 -10.10 -16.83
CA VAL A 101 -3.14 -8.87 -16.22
C VAL A 101 -4.55 -9.07 -15.65
N CYS A 102 -5.22 -10.18 -15.97
CA CYS A 102 -6.56 -10.51 -15.50
C CYS A 102 -6.58 -11.43 -14.27
N GLU A 103 -5.42 -11.87 -13.79
CA GLU A 103 -5.33 -12.71 -12.59
C GLU A 103 -5.89 -12.01 -11.35
N SER A 104 -5.72 -10.69 -11.22
CA SER A 104 -6.32 -9.92 -10.12
C SER A 104 -7.85 -9.81 -10.17
N SER A 105 -8.47 -10.13 -11.32
CA SER A 105 -9.93 -10.08 -11.50
C SER A 105 -10.62 -11.44 -11.31
N ASP A 106 -9.85 -12.54 -11.23
CA ASP A 106 -10.34 -13.89 -10.89
C ASP A 106 -10.34 -14.06 -9.37
N LEU A 107 -11.35 -13.48 -8.73
CA LEU A 107 -11.40 -13.30 -7.30
C LEU A 107 -11.59 -14.63 -6.56
N ASN A 108 -12.22 -15.61 -7.19
CA ASN A 108 -12.39 -16.95 -6.62
C ASN A 108 -11.31 -17.96 -7.06
N ASN A 109 -10.38 -17.56 -7.94
CA ASN A 109 -9.31 -18.38 -8.51
C ASN A 109 -9.83 -19.65 -9.23
N ASP A 110 -10.97 -19.54 -9.93
CA ASP A 110 -11.55 -20.66 -10.69
C ASP A 110 -11.07 -20.72 -12.15
N GLY A 111 -10.22 -19.77 -12.55
CA GLY A 111 -9.65 -19.63 -13.88
C GLY A 111 -10.56 -18.88 -14.86
N THR A 112 -11.66 -18.26 -14.41
CA THR A 112 -12.60 -17.51 -15.26
C THR A 112 -13.21 -16.32 -14.52
N VAL A 113 -12.97 -15.10 -15.00
CA VAL A 113 -13.71 -13.92 -14.54
C VAL A 113 -15.15 -13.97 -15.03
N ASN A 114 -16.09 -14.09 -14.11
CA ASN A 114 -17.52 -14.21 -14.40
C ASN A 114 -18.41 -13.53 -13.34
N ALA A 115 -19.71 -13.87 -13.34
CA ALA A 115 -20.67 -13.29 -12.42
C ALA A 115 -20.40 -13.59 -10.94
N GLN A 116 -19.65 -14.66 -10.64
CA GLN A 116 -19.22 -14.99 -9.28
C GLN A 116 -18.20 -13.97 -8.77
N ASP A 117 -17.20 -13.62 -9.58
CA ASP A 117 -16.21 -12.59 -9.25
C ASP A 117 -16.87 -11.22 -9.14
N LEU A 118 -17.79 -10.89 -10.05
CA LEU A 118 -18.59 -9.67 -9.93
C LEU A 118 -19.36 -9.63 -8.60
N GLY A 119 -19.95 -10.76 -8.18
CA GLY A 119 -20.62 -10.87 -6.89
C GLY A 119 -19.67 -10.67 -5.70
N ALA A 120 -18.46 -11.22 -5.79
CA ALA A 120 -17.41 -11.04 -4.78
C ALA A 120 -16.97 -9.58 -4.68
N LEU A 121 -16.69 -8.92 -5.81
CA LEU A 121 -16.33 -7.51 -5.87
C LEU A 121 -17.41 -6.61 -5.25
N LEU A 122 -18.67 -6.79 -5.66
CA LEU A 122 -19.78 -6.00 -5.11
C LEU A 122 -20.04 -6.27 -3.62
N GLY A 123 -19.71 -7.46 -3.13
CA GLY A 123 -19.77 -7.81 -1.71
C GLY A 123 -18.74 -7.08 -0.85
N SER A 124 -17.63 -6.66 -1.45
CA SER A 124 -16.53 -5.94 -0.80
C SER A 124 -16.53 -4.43 -1.07
N TRP A 125 -17.62 -3.88 -1.65
CA TRP A 125 -17.65 -2.49 -2.09
C TRP A 125 -17.35 -1.49 -0.97
N GLY A 126 -16.40 -0.57 -1.22
CA GLY A 126 -15.97 0.44 -0.26
C GLY A 126 -14.50 0.30 0.13
N VAL A 127 -14.15 0.94 1.26
CA VAL A 127 -12.77 0.94 1.75
C VAL A 127 -12.36 -0.44 2.26
N CYS A 128 -11.11 -0.80 1.99
CA CYS A 128 -10.45 -1.95 2.59
C CYS A 128 -10.30 -1.77 4.11
N PRO A 129 -10.75 -2.74 4.93
CA PRO A 129 -10.49 -2.75 6.37
C PRO A 129 -9.08 -3.20 6.73
#